data_AF-A0A5C8J8A9-F1
#
_entry.id   AF-A0A5C8J8A9-F1
#
_cell.length_a   1.000
_cell.length_b   1.000
_cell.length_c   1.000
_cell.angle_alpha   90.00
_cell.angle_beta   90.00
_cell.angle_gamma   90.00
#
_symmetry.space_group_name_H-M   'P 1'
#
loop_
_entity.id
_entity.type
_entity.pdbx_description
1 polymer ?
#
loop_
_entity_poly.entity_id
_entity_poly.type
_entity_poly.pdbx_seq_one_letter_code
_entity_poly.pdbx_strand_id
1 'polypeptide(L)'
;MTARIKAGLPPPYDGMYTAYATALAGARLAESSKSRYLTRVRAFLTWTADASARGVLGHDPLGDMSAAIRAAHGYHRHLRDGGYAPATIDGVLAAVDDFYGRHGIGATGARRERSRA
;
A
#
# COMPACT_ATOMS: atom_id res chain seq x y z
N MET A 1 27.51 8.37 -6.45
CA MET A 1 26.86 7.27 -7.18
C MET A 1 26.59 6.15 -6.19
N THR A 2 25.45 6.21 -5.49
CA THR A 2 25.09 5.21 -4.47
C THR A 2 24.18 4.20 -5.12
N ALA A 3 24.69 2.99 -5.35
CA ALA A 3 23.88 1.87 -5.78
C ALA A 3 22.70 1.75 -4.81
N ARG A 4 21.48 2.03 -5.28
CA ARG A 4 20.26 1.62 -4.60
C ARG A 4 20.30 0.11 -4.61
N ILE A 5 20.87 -0.50 -3.57
CA ILE A 5 20.59 -1.88 -3.23
C ILE A 5 19.07 -1.99 -3.29
N LYS A 6 18.52 -2.97 -4.04
CA LYS A 6 17.15 -3.43 -3.82
C LYS A 6 17.12 -3.98 -2.39
N ALA A 7 17.14 -3.11 -1.39
CA ALA A 7 16.94 -3.50 -0.02
C ALA A 7 15.57 -4.17 0.02
N GLY A 8 15.50 -5.34 0.64
CA GLY A 8 14.22 -5.94 1.00
C GLY A 8 13.39 -4.92 1.78
N LEU A 9 12.07 -5.11 1.80
CA LEU A 9 11.25 -4.37 2.75
C LEU A 9 11.80 -4.66 4.16
N PRO A 10 11.94 -3.66 5.05
CA PRO A 10 12.33 -3.96 6.42
C PRO A 10 11.19 -4.68 7.15
N PRO A 11 11.46 -5.43 8.23
CA PRO A 11 10.41 -5.90 9.12
C PRO A 11 9.60 -4.74 9.71
N PRO A 12 8.27 -4.89 9.94
CA PRO A 12 7.44 -6.07 9.65
C PRO A 12 6.88 -6.11 8.20
N TYR A 13 7.26 -5.16 7.35
CA TYR A 13 6.65 -4.92 6.04
C TYR A 13 6.92 -6.04 5.03
N ASP A 14 8.06 -6.73 5.12
CA ASP A 14 8.38 -7.90 4.31
C ASP A 14 7.47 -9.09 4.58
N GLY A 15 7.16 -9.37 5.85
CA GLY A 15 6.24 -10.41 6.28
C GLY A 15 4.83 -10.16 5.72
N MET A 16 4.34 -8.92 5.84
CA MET A 16 3.02 -8.53 5.31
C MET A 16 2.97 -8.59 3.78
N TYR A 17 4.05 -8.17 3.09
CA TYR A 17 4.14 -8.31 1.64
C TYR A 17 4.12 -9.77 1.20
N THR A 18 4.83 -10.64 1.92
CA THR A 18 4.87 -12.08 1.64
C THR A 18 3.51 -12.74 1.86
N ALA A 19 2.84 -12.43 2.97
CA ALA A 19 1.48 -12.89 3.25
C ALA A 19 0.49 -12.44 2.16
N TYR A 20 0.59 -11.17 1.75
CA TYR A 20 -0.22 -10.64 0.65
C TYR A 20 0.02 -11.39 -0.66
N ALA A 21 1.29 -11.61 -1.03
CA ALA A 21 1.64 -12.29 -2.27
C ALA A 21 1.11 -13.72 -2.32
N THR A 22 1.21 -14.46 -1.21
CA THR A 22 0.62 -15.79 -1.07
C THR A 22 -0.90 -15.77 -1.21
N ALA A 23 -1.59 -14.85 -0.52
CA ALA A 23 -3.05 -14.72 -0.62
C ALA A 23 -3.51 -14.32 -2.03
N LEU A 24 -2.73 -13.50 -2.73
CA LEU A 24 -3.05 -13.03 -4.07
C LEU A 24 -2.80 -14.10 -5.14
N ALA A 25 -1.79 -14.97 -4.94
CA ALA A 25 -1.52 -16.10 -5.83
C ALA A 25 -2.74 -17.02 -5.96
N GLY A 26 -3.42 -17.31 -4.85
CA GLY A 26 -4.66 -18.11 -4.80
C GLY A 26 -5.93 -17.38 -5.22
N ALA A 27 -5.88 -16.07 -5.49
CA ALA A 27 -7.06 -15.30 -5.87
C ALA A 27 -7.48 -15.53 -7.33
N ARG A 28 -8.79 -15.51 -7.59
CA ARG A 28 -9.37 -15.60 -8.94
C ARG A 28 -9.29 -14.26 -9.69
N LEU A 29 -8.07 -13.76 -9.88
CA LEU A 29 -7.74 -12.53 -10.61
C LEU A 29 -6.84 -12.87 -11.80
N ALA A 30 -6.86 -12.03 -12.84
CA ALA A 30 -5.90 -12.13 -13.92
C ALA A 30 -4.46 -11.91 -13.41
N GLU A 31 -3.48 -12.63 -13.95
CA GLU A 31 -2.07 -12.55 -13.54
C GLU A 31 -1.49 -11.13 -13.71
N SER A 32 -1.95 -10.39 -14.72
CA SER A 32 -1.59 -8.98 -14.92
C SER A 32 -2.09 -8.08 -13.78
N SER A 33 -3.30 -8.33 -13.27
CA SER A 33 -3.85 -7.64 -12.11
C SER A 33 -3.08 -7.97 -10.85
N LYS A 34 -2.75 -9.26 -10.63
CA LYS A 34 -1.93 -9.68 -9.49
C LYS A 34 -0.58 -8.98 -9.48
N SER A 35 0.14 -8.99 -10.61
CA SER A 35 1.44 -8.34 -10.77
C SER A 35 1.40 -6.83 -10.50
N ARG A 36 0.33 -6.18 -10.99
CA ARG A 36 0.11 -4.75 -10.77
C ARG A 36 -0.18 -4.43 -9.30
N TYR A 37 -0.96 -5.26 -8.62
CA TYR A 37 -1.26 -5.11 -7.19
C TYR A 37 -0.01 -5.29 -6.34
N LEU A 38 0.79 -6.33 -6.59
CA LEU A 38 2.07 -6.55 -5.92
C LEU A 38 3.00 -5.35 -6.05
N THR A 39 3.14 -4.81 -7.27
CA THR A 39 3.99 -3.63 -7.51
C THR A 39 3.53 -2.42 -6.69
N ARG A 40 2.22 -2.16 -6.67
CA ARG A 40 1.63 -1.03 -5.94
C ARG A 40 1.77 -1.18 -4.43
N VAL A 41 1.50 -2.37 -3.90
CA VAL A 41 1.62 -2.67 -2.46
C VAL A 41 3.08 -2.61 -2.03
N ARG A 42 4.02 -3.09 -2.83
CA ARG A 42 5.46 -2.95 -2.52
C ARG A 42 5.87 -1.48 -2.41
N ALA A 43 5.40 -0.62 -3.33
CA ALA A 43 5.68 0.81 -3.29
C ALA A 43 5.07 1.47 -2.03
N PHE A 44 3.82 1.14 -1.72
CA PHE A 44 3.15 1.59 -0.50
C PHE A 44 3.90 1.21 0.78
N LEU A 45 4.31 -0.06 0.92
CA LEU A 45 5.03 -0.53 2.11
C LEU A 45 6.43 0.08 2.21
N THR A 46 7.11 0.29 1.07
CA THR A 46 8.39 1.00 1.04
C THR A 46 8.24 2.44 1.55
N TRP A 47 7.22 3.16 1.07
CA TRP A 47 6.94 4.51 1.54
C TRP A 47 6.54 4.53 3.02
N THR A 48 5.75 3.56 3.47
CA THR A 48 5.29 3.47 4.86
C THR A 48 6.47 3.25 5.80
N ALA A 49 7.40 2.37 5.44
CA ALA A 49 8.64 2.16 6.20
C ALA A 49 9.47 3.44 6.34
N ASP A 50 9.66 4.18 5.24
CA ASP A 50 10.37 5.46 5.22
C ASP A 50 9.64 6.54 6.04
N ALA A 51 8.32 6.65 5.89
CA ALA A 51 7.50 7.61 6.65
C ALA A 51 7.49 7.29 8.16
N SER A 52 7.47 6.01 8.53
CA SER A 52 7.57 5.56 9.92
C SER A 52 8.94 5.87 10.52
N ALA A 53 10.03 5.60 9.78
CA ALA A 53 11.39 5.92 10.21
C ALA A 53 11.60 7.44 10.44
N ARG A 54 10.87 8.29 9.71
CA ARG A 54 10.85 9.75 9.91
C ARG A 54 9.87 10.22 11.00
N GLY A 55 9.15 9.34 11.67
CA GLY A 55 8.18 9.68 12.72
C GLY A 55 6.87 10.29 12.20
N VAL A 56 6.57 10.19 10.90
CA VAL A 56 5.39 10.81 10.27
C VAL A 56 4.08 10.07 10.59
N LEU A 57 4.15 8.76 10.83
CA LEU A 57 2.96 7.89 10.99
C LEU A 57 2.61 7.53 12.45
N GLY A 58 3.43 7.93 13.44
CA GLY A 58 3.26 7.55 14.85
C GLY A 58 3.78 6.14 15.19
N HIS A 59 3.35 5.59 16.34
CA HIS A 59 3.73 4.24 16.79
C HIS A 59 2.87 3.17 16.09
N ASP A 60 3.53 2.17 15.53
CA ASP A 60 3.01 1.00 14.79
C ASP A 60 2.05 1.32 13.61
N PRO A 61 2.58 1.64 12.42
CA PRO A 61 1.80 2.09 11.27
C PRO A 61 0.90 1.01 10.64
N LEU A 62 0.96 -0.25 11.10
CA LEU A 62 0.23 -1.38 10.49
C LEU A 62 -0.47 -2.31 11.51
N GLY A 63 -0.45 -1.98 12.80
CA GLY A 63 -1.01 -2.84 13.85
C GLY A 63 -2.52 -2.72 14.06
N ASP A 64 -3.15 -1.63 13.61
CA ASP A 64 -4.59 -1.39 13.79
C ASP A 64 -5.23 -0.63 12.61
N MET A 65 -6.56 -0.62 12.58
CA MET A 65 -7.35 0.05 11.54
C MET A 65 -7.07 1.56 11.46
N SER A 66 -6.81 2.22 12.58
CA SER A 66 -6.53 3.66 12.61
C SER A 66 -5.16 3.96 12.01
N ALA A 67 -4.17 3.12 12.26
CA ALA A 67 -2.85 3.19 11.66
C ALA A 67 -2.92 2.94 10.14
N ALA A 68 -3.70 1.94 9.72
CA ALA A 68 -3.95 1.66 8.31
C ALA A 68 -4.59 2.86 7.57
N ILE A 69 -5.60 3.49 8.18
CA ILE A 69 -6.24 4.72 7.67
C ILE A 69 -5.22 5.85 7.55
N ARG A 70 -4.43 6.12 8.61
CA ARG A 70 -3.39 7.16 8.58
C ARG A 70 -2.36 6.93 7.48
N ALA A 71 -1.88 5.70 7.33
CA ALA A 71 -0.93 5.33 6.30
C ALA A 71 -1.51 5.52 4.89
N ALA A 72 -2.75 5.08 4.65
CA ALA A 72 -3.43 5.27 3.36
C ALA A 72 -3.64 6.76 3.03
N HIS A 73 -4.05 7.58 4.00
CA HIS A 73 -4.20 9.03 3.82
C HIS A 73 -2.86 9.74 3.57
N GLY A 74 -1.82 9.37 4.31
CA GLY A 74 -0.48 9.91 4.13
C GLY A 74 0.08 9.56 2.75
N TYR A 75 -0.13 8.33 2.30
CA TYR A 75 0.32 7.89 0.98
C TYR A 75 -0.48 8.53 -0.15
N HIS A 76 -1.80 8.66 0.00
CA HIS A 76 -2.62 9.42 -0.95
C HIS A 76 -2.09 10.84 -1.13
N ARG A 77 -1.79 11.53 -0.03
CA ARG A 77 -1.20 12.87 -0.06
C ARG A 77 0.15 12.86 -0.77
N HIS A 78 1.02 11.91 -0.44
CA HIS A 78 2.33 11.77 -1.10
C HIS A 78 2.22 11.62 -2.63
N LEU A 79 1.29 10.79 -3.12
CA LEU A 79 1.08 10.61 -4.56
C LEU A 79 0.49 11.87 -5.20
N ARG A 80 -0.45 12.53 -4.54
CA ARG A 80 -1.02 13.78 -5.05
C ARG A 80 0.04 14.88 -5.15
N ASP A 81 0.84 15.05 -4.11
CA ASP A 81 1.90 16.06 -4.06
C ASP A 81 3.04 15.71 -5.05
N GLY A 82 3.20 14.43 -5.39
CA GLY A 82 4.08 13.94 -6.46
C GLY A 82 3.53 14.10 -7.88
N GLY A 83 2.32 14.65 -8.06
CA GLY A 83 1.74 14.93 -9.37
C GLY A 83 1.21 13.70 -10.13
N TYR A 84 0.94 12.60 -9.44
CA TYR A 84 0.36 11.42 -10.08
C TYR A 84 -1.08 11.70 -10.55
N ALA A 85 -1.44 11.18 -11.73
CA ALA A 85 -2.79 11.34 -12.27
C ALA A 85 -3.84 10.68 -11.35
N PRO A 86 -5.06 11.24 -11.22
CA PRO A 86 -6.10 10.72 -10.33
C PRO A 86 -6.40 9.23 -10.53
N ALA A 87 -6.55 8.80 -11.79
CA ALA A 87 -6.80 7.38 -12.12
C ALA A 87 -5.67 6.44 -11.66
N THR A 88 -4.43 6.93 -11.62
CA THR A 88 -3.29 6.17 -11.09
C THR A 88 -3.39 6.05 -9.58
N ILE A 89 -3.73 7.14 -8.90
CA ILE A 89 -3.94 7.19 -7.45
C ILE A 89 -5.07 6.22 -7.05
N ASP A 90 -6.21 6.26 -7.73
CA ASP A 90 -7.33 5.34 -7.46
C ASP A 90 -6.93 3.87 -7.61
N GLY A 91 -6.19 3.55 -8.68
CA GLY A 91 -5.69 2.19 -8.90
C GLY A 91 -4.70 1.74 -7.82
N VAL A 92 -3.94 2.67 -7.24
CA VAL A 92 -3.04 2.41 -6.11
C VAL A 92 -3.86 2.19 -4.83
N LEU A 93 -4.80 3.08 -4.51
CA LEU A 93 -5.65 2.96 -3.32
C LEU A 93 -6.51 1.69 -3.34
N ALA A 94 -6.99 1.26 -4.51
CA ALA A 94 -7.69 -0.02 -4.65
C ALA A 94 -6.81 -1.22 -4.26
N ALA A 95 -5.53 -1.20 -4.61
CA ALA A 95 -4.59 -2.27 -4.22
C ALA A 95 -4.27 -2.21 -2.71
N VAL A 96 -4.17 -1.00 -2.13
CA VAL A 96 -3.97 -0.81 -0.68
C VAL A 96 -5.19 -1.32 0.11
N ASP A 97 -6.41 -1.04 -0.35
CA ASP A 97 -7.63 -1.57 0.26
C ASP A 97 -7.72 -3.11 0.20
N ASP A 98 -7.40 -3.72 -0.95
CA ASP A 98 -7.35 -5.19 -1.09
C ASP A 98 -6.29 -5.79 -0.16
N PHE A 99 -5.14 -5.14 -0.02
CA PHE A 99 -4.08 -5.53 0.92
C PHE A 99 -4.57 -5.57 2.37
N TYR A 100 -5.18 -4.50 2.87
CA TYR A 100 -5.70 -4.47 4.24
C TYR A 100 -6.90 -5.40 4.44
N GLY A 101 -7.75 -5.55 3.43
CA GLY A 101 -8.85 -6.50 3.44
C GLY A 101 -8.39 -7.95 3.61
N ARG A 102 -7.33 -8.36 2.89
CA ARG A 102 -6.74 -9.71 3.01
C ARG A 102 -6.00 -9.95 4.34
N HIS A 103 -5.56 -8.89 5.02
CA HIS A 103 -4.96 -8.98 6.35
C HIS A 103 -5.98 -8.91 7.50
N GLY A 104 -7.28 -8.81 7.20
CA GLY A 104 -8.32 -8.72 8.24
C GLY A 104 -8.36 -7.38 8.99
N ILE A 105 -7.63 -6.37 8.52
CA ILE A 105 -7.53 -5.03 9.14
C ILE A 105 -8.73 -4.13 8.73
N GLY A 106 -9.56 -4.60 7.80
CA GLY A 106 -10.72 -3.88 7.27
C GLY A 106 -10.38 -2.99 6.07
N ALA A 107 -11.40 -2.45 5.40
CA ALA A 107 -11.20 -1.49 4.30
C ALA A 107 -10.83 -0.12 4.88
N THR A 108 -9.79 0.53 4.36
CA THR A 108 -9.30 1.82 4.91
C THR A 108 -10.28 2.98 4.69
N GLY A 109 -11.32 2.77 3.88
CA GLY A 109 -12.31 3.80 3.58
C GLY A 109 -11.72 5.02 2.86
N ALA A 110 -10.47 4.93 2.37
CA ALA A 110 -9.84 5.97 1.57
C ALA A 110 -10.77 6.34 0.42
N ARG A 111 -11.27 7.58 0.45
CA ARG A 111 -12.35 8.07 -0.41
C ARG A 111 -11.95 7.88 -1.87
N ARG A 112 -12.57 6.89 -2.50
CA ARG A 112 -12.53 6.71 -3.96
C ARG A 112 -13.27 7.87 -4.60
N GLU A 113 -12.60 8.64 -5.44
CA GLU A 113 -13.30 9.57 -6.34
C GLU A 113 -13.81 8.74 -7.51
N ARG A 114 -14.82 7.89 -7.26
CA ARG A 114 -15.45 7.14 -8.34
C ARG A 114 -16.16 8.13 -9.25
N SER A 115 -15.72 8.15 -10.52
CA SER A 115 -16.60 8.33 -11.66
C SER A 115 -17.92 7.61 -11.38
N ARG A 116 -19.00 8.41 -11.28
CA ARG A 116 -20.36 7.92 -11.44
C ARG A 116 -20.51 7.39 -12.86
N ALA A 117 -21.41 6.41 -12.97
CA ALA A 117 -21.90 5.76 -14.18
C ALA A 117 -22.09 6.70 -15.38
#